data_AF-A0A0F3GTZ7-F1
#
_entry.id   AF-A0A0F3GTZ7-F1
#
_cell.length_a   1.000
_cell.length_b   1.000
_cell.length_c   1.000
_cell.angle_alpha   90.00
_cell.angle_beta   90.00
_cell.angle_gamma   90.00
#
_symmetry.space_group_name_H-M   'P 1'
#
loop_
_entity.id
_entity.type
_entity.pdbx_description
1 polymer ?
#
loop_
_entity_poly.entity_id
_entity_poly.type
_entity_poly.pdbx_seq_one_letter_code
_entity_poly.pdbx_strand_id
1 'polypeptide(L)' 'MTNDKLYLEGKLEGKLEGKYEGLIEGMLDIKYGADGLALMAFVKEVTSIEKVARFKELIRRSKTVDELKEFLKNNVG' A
#
# COMPACT_ATOMS: atom_id res chain seq x y z
N MET A 1 17.19 25.92 -1.66
CA MET A 1 16.58 24.74 -2.30
C MET A 1 16.16 25.16 -3.70
N THR A 2 16.67 24.52 -4.77
CA THR A 2 16.35 24.89 -6.17
C THR A 2 15.14 24.10 -6.67
N ASN A 3 14.36 24.68 -7.60
CA ASN A 3 13.18 24.04 -8.18
C ASN A 3 13.48 22.65 -8.77
N ASP A 4 14.69 22.47 -9.30
CA ASP A 4 15.16 21.19 -9.85
C ASP A 4 15.29 20.10 -8.79
N LYS A 5 15.73 20.45 -7.56
CA LYS A 5 15.85 19.48 -6.46
C LYS A 5 14.47 18.99 -6.02
N LEU A 6 13.52 19.90 -5.89
CA LEU A 6 12.14 19.58 -5.51
C LEU A 6 11.46 18.70 -6.57
N TYR A 7 11.69 18.98 -7.85
CA TYR A 7 11.15 18.17 -8.94
C TYR A 7 11.73 16.75 -8.96
N LEU A 8 13.04 16.60 -8.73
CA LEU A 8 13.67 15.29 -8.64
C LEU A 8 13.21 14.48 -7.43
N GLU A 9 13.02 15.13 -6.28
CA GLU A 9 12.46 14.52 -5.07
C GLU A 9 11.04 14.01 -5.32
N GLY A 10 10.14 14.84 -5.87
CA GLY A 10 8.78 14.41 -6.18
C GLY A 10 8.71 13.26 -7.21
N LYS A 11 9.59 13.26 -8.23
CA LYS A 11 9.67 12.15 -9.18
C LYS A 11 10.15 10.85 -8.54
N LEU A 12 11.07 10.95 -7.58
CA LEU A 12 11.58 9.81 -6.83
C LEU A 12 10.52 9.24 -5.89
N GLU A 13 9.82 10.11 -5.16
CA GLU A 13 8.71 9.74 -4.28
C GLU A 13 7.59 9.02 -5.05
N GLY A 14 7.09 9.61 -6.13
CA GLY A 14 6.04 8.98 -6.94
C GLY A 14 6.45 7.62 -7.55
N LYS A 15 7.74 7.47 -7.91
CA LYS A 15 8.26 6.17 -8.38
C LYS A 15 8.32 5.13 -7.25
N LEU A 16 8.59 5.54 -6.02
CA LEU A 16 8.59 4.66 -4.87
C LEU A 16 7.16 4.26 -4.50
N GLU A 17 6.24 5.22 -4.42
CA GLU A 17 4.82 4.98 -4.16
C GLU A 17 4.23 3.97 -5.16
N GLY A 18 4.40 4.21 -6.47
CA GLY A 18 3.88 3.30 -7.49
C GLY A 18 4.47 1.88 -7.42
N LYS A 19 5.73 1.74 -6.99
CA LYS A 19 6.32 0.40 -6.75
C LYS A 19 5.70 -0.30 -5.54
N TYR A 20 5.40 0.44 -4.48
CA TYR A 20 4.76 -0.13 -3.29
C TYR A 20 3.31 -0.51 -3.59
N GLU A 21 2.55 0.34 -4.28
CA GLU A 21 1.19 0.04 -4.69
C GLU A 21 1.12 -1.23 -5.55
N GLY A 22 1.93 -1.29 -6.62
CA GLY A 22 1.93 -2.46 -7.51
C GLY A 22 2.36 -3.76 -6.81
N LEU A 23 3.27 -3.68 -5.84
CA LEU A 23 3.65 -4.84 -5.03
C LEU A 23 2.48 -5.33 -4.17
N ILE A 24 1.77 -4.41 -3.50
CA ILE A 24 0.63 -4.76 -2.64
C ILE A 24 -0.53 -5.30 -3.48
N GLU A 25 -0.84 -4.66 -4.61
CA GLU A 25 -1.87 -5.09 -5.55
C GLU A 25 -1.62 -6.53 -6.00
N GLY A 26 -0.41 -6.83 -6.48
CA GLY A 26 -0.06 -8.19 -6.90
C GLY A 26 -0.14 -9.21 -5.77
N MET A 27 0.26 -8.85 -4.55
CA MET A 27 0.14 -9.75 -3.40
C MET A 27 -1.33 -10.03 -3.01
N LEU A 28 -2.18 -9.01 -3.09
CA LEU A 28 -3.62 -9.14 -2.81
C LEU A 28 -4.32 -9.98 -3.87
N ASP A 29 -4.03 -9.75 -5.15
CA ASP A 29 -4.59 -10.53 -6.25
C ASP A 29 -4.20 -12.01 -6.16
N ILE A 30 -2.90 -12.29 -5.99
CA ILE A 30 -2.39 -13.67 -5.90
C ILE A 30 -3.04 -14.45 -4.76
N LYS A 31 -3.29 -13.82 -3.60
CA LYS A 31 -3.73 -14.53 -2.40
C LYS A 31 -5.24 -14.50 -2.18
N TYR A 32 -5.92 -13.43 -2.59
CA TYR A 32 -7.32 -13.20 -2.29
C TYR A 32 -8.16 -12.82 -3.52
N GLY A 33 -7.54 -12.70 -4.70
CA GLY A 33 -8.22 -12.35 -5.95
C GLY A 33 -8.98 -11.02 -5.86
N ALA A 34 -10.20 -11.02 -6.42
CA ALA A 34 -11.05 -9.83 -6.49
C ALA A 34 -11.36 -9.21 -5.11
N ASP A 35 -11.54 -10.03 -4.07
CA ASP A 35 -11.82 -9.54 -2.72
C ASP A 35 -10.61 -8.82 -2.11
N GLY A 36 -9.41 -9.30 -2.43
CA GLY A 36 -8.17 -8.60 -2.08
C GLY A 36 -8.02 -7.28 -2.83
N LEU A 37 -8.25 -7.30 -4.14
CA LEU A 37 -8.16 -6.10 -4.98
C LEU A 37 -9.12 -4.99 -4.55
N ALA A 38 -10.29 -5.34 -4.03
CA ALA A 38 -11.23 -4.35 -3.47
C ALA A 38 -10.64 -3.53 -2.30
N LEU A 39 -9.62 -4.06 -1.62
CA LEU A 39 -8.94 -3.34 -0.54
C LEU A 39 -8.01 -2.22 -1.04
N MET A 40 -7.66 -2.20 -2.34
CA MET A 40 -6.76 -1.18 -2.90
C MET A 40 -7.28 0.26 -2.72
N ALA A 41 -8.61 0.44 -2.62
CA ALA A 41 -9.19 1.73 -2.31
C ALA A 41 -8.68 2.29 -0.96
N PHE A 42 -8.58 1.43 0.06
CA PHE A 42 -8.08 1.82 1.38
C PHE A 42 -6.55 1.85 1.44
N VAL A 43 -5.85 0.98 0.68
CA VAL A 43 -4.38 0.96 0.64
C VAL A 43 -3.83 2.31 0.16
N LYS A 44 -4.48 2.93 -0.83
CA LYS A 44 -4.09 4.25 -1.36
C LYS A 44 -4.22 5.40 -0.35
N GLU A 45 -5.04 5.21 0.69
CA GLU A 45 -5.21 6.18 1.76
C GLU A 45 -4.15 6.02 2.88
N VAL A 46 -3.31 4.97 2.81
CA VAL A 46 -2.23 4.74 3.79
C VAL A 46 -0.98 5.52 3.38
N THR A 47 -0.76 6.67 4.03
CA THR A 47 0.35 7.58 3.72
C THR A 47 1.68 7.25 4.43
N SER A 48 1.68 6.29 5.35
CA SER A 48 2.87 5.91 6.13
C SER A 48 3.56 4.68 5.56
N ILE A 49 4.84 4.82 5.18
CA ILE A 49 5.69 3.71 4.73
C ILE A 49 5.76 2.58 5.77
N GLU A 50 5.77 2.91 7.06
CA GLU A 50 5.78 1.91 8.12
C GLU A 50 4.48 1.09 8.14
N LYS A 51 3.33 1.76 8.01
CA LYS A 51 2.02 1.09 7.92
C LYS A 51 1.93 0.21 6.68
N VAL A 52 2.42 0.67 5.52
CA VAL A 52 2.49 -0.13 4.29
C VAL A 52 3.38 -1.37 4.47
N ALA A 53 4.52 -1.22 5.14
CA ALA A 53 5.41 -2.34 5.43
C ALA A 53 4.76 -3.38 6.36
N ARG A 54 4.05 -2.94 7.40
CA ARG A 54 3.28 -3.82 8.29
C ARG A 54 2.13 -4.51 7.54
N PHE A 55 1.43 -3.79 6.68
CA PHE A 55 0.36 -4.35 5.87
C PHE A 55 0.85 -5.46 4.94
N LYS A 56 2.01 -5.28 4.30
CA LYS A 56 2.66 -6.32 3.50
C LYS A 56 2.92 -7.61 4.28
N GLU A 57 3.41 -7.50 5.52
CA GLU A 57 3.61 -8.67 6.39
C GLU A 57 2.28 -9.31 6.79
N LEU A 58 1.25 -8.50 7.02
CA LEU A 58 -0.09 -9.00 7.31
C LEU A 58 -0.68 -9.77 6.13
N ILE A 59 -0.54 -9.28 4.89
CA ILE A 59 -0.96 -10.01 3.68
C ILE A 59 -0.31 -11.39 3.64
N ARG A 60 0.96 -11.54 4.01
CA ARG A 60 1.63 -12.85 4.01
C ARG A 60 1.05 -13.81 5.03
N ARG A 61 0.73 -13.32 6.23
CA ARG A 61 0.36 -14.16 7.39
C ARG A 61 -1.14 -14.39 7.57
N SER A 62 -1.96 -13.40 7.24
CA SER A 62 -3.42 -13.44 7.46
C SER A 62 -4.08 -14.56 6.68
N LYS A 63 -5.19 -15.08 7.19
CA LYS A 63 -5.94 -16.14 6.50
C LYS A 63 -7.16 -15.60 5.76
N THR A 64 -7.62 -14.41 6.15
CA THR A 64 -8.87 -13.82 5.65
C THR A 64 -8.66 -12.38 5.19
N VAL A 65 -9.53 -11.93 4.28
CA VAL A 65 -9.58 -10.54 3.82
C VAL A 65 -10.08 -9.60 4.93
N ASP A 66 -10.90 -10.09 5.85
CA ASP A 66 -11.43 -9.28 6.96
C ASP A 66 -10.32 -8.80 7.90
N GLU A 67 -9.32 -9.64 8.21
CA GLU A 67 -8.13 -9.23 8.98
C GLU A 67 -7.40 -8.05 8.32
N LEU A 68 -7.28 -8.08 6.99
CA LEU A 68 -6.65 -7.01 6.21
C LEU A 68 -7.48 -5.72 6.26
N LYS A 69 -8.81 -5.87 6.13
CA LYS A 69 -9.76 -4.76 6.16
C LYS A 69 -9.78 -4.06 7.51
N GLU A 70 -9.72 -4.81 8.61
CA GLU A 70 -9.62 -4.25 9.97
C GLU A 70 -8.33 -3.47 10.15
N PHE A 71 -7.19 -4.01 9.69
CA PHE A 71 -5.93 -3.28 9.74
C PHE A 71 -6.03 -1.96 8.99
N LEU A 72 -6.53 -1.97 7.75
CA LEU A 72 -6.62 -0.77 6.91
C LEU A 72 -7.53 0.29 7.53
N LYS A 73 -8.73 -0.08 8.02
CA LYS A 73 -9.66 0.86 8.68
C LYS A 73 -9.04 1.59 9.88
N ASN A 74 -8.18 0.92 10.63
CA ASN A 74 -7.51 1.52 11.79
C ASN A 74 -6.30 2.38 11.43
N ASN A 75 -5.92 2.41 10.15
CA ASN A 75 -4.65 2.96 9.68
C ASN A 75 -4.77 3.93 8.50
N VAL A 76 -5.96 4.07 7.91
CA VAL A 76 -6.32 5.15 6.98
C VAL A 76 -6.45 6.48 7.74
N GLY A 77 -5.89 7.54 7.17
CA GLY A 77 -5.76 8.86 7.81
C GLY A 77 -4.44 9.54 7.46
#